data_AF-A0A2D4GX17-F1
#
_entry.id   AF-A0A2D4GX17-F1
#
_cell.length_a   1.000
_cell.length_b   1.000
_cell.length_c   1.000
_cell.angle_alpha   90.00
_cell.angle_beta   90.00
_cell.angle_gamma   90.00
#
_symmetry.space_group_name_H-M   'P 1'
#
loop_
_entity.id
_entity.type
_entity.pdbx_description
1 polymer ?
#
loop_
_entity_poly.entity_id
_entity_poly.type
_entity_poly.pdbx_seq_one_letter_code
_entity_poly.pdbx_strand_id
1 'polypeptide(L)'
;DPEGVPLEGIAVPDSVHIMEGMYSELHTVVSEVGVPVSFSHFDLHEEMLWVGNHGGHATSFFGPALERYSSFQVHSSDDIRQIQSLENGVLFLTKNNLKYTSRGGLIIFDYLMGESEDMHSPL
;
A
#
# COMPACT_ATOMS: atom_id res chain seq x y z
N ASP A 1 -1.60 -44.86 33.92
CA ASP A 1 -0.54 -43.87 34.11
C ASP A 1 -0.23 -43.23 32.76
N PRO A 2 -0.29 -41.90 32.64
CA PRO A 2 -0.38 -41.17 31.39
C PRO A 2 0.97 -40.52 31.02
N GLU A 3 1.38 -40.59 29.76
CA GLU A 3 2.33 -39.62 29.20
C GLU A 3 1.68 -38.96 27.99
N GLY A 4 0.76 -38.04 28.30
CA GLY A 4 0.29 -37.05 27.35
C GLY A 4 1.37 -36.00 27.18
N VAL A 5 1.94 -35.93 25.98
CA VAL A 5 2.87 -34.87 25.60
C VAL A 5 2.11 -33.53 25.67
N PRO A 6 2.57 -32.52 26.42
CA PRO A 6 1.93 -31.22 26.39
C PRO A 6 2.25 -30.60 25.03
N LEU A 7 1.21 -30.38 24.21
CA LEU A 7 1.31 -29.46 23.08
C LEU A 7 1.55 -28.08 23.69
N GLU A 8 2.79 -27.60 23.63
CA GLU A 8 3.12 -26.22 23.98
C GLU A 8 2.20 -25.32 23.17
N GLY A 9 1.26 -24.67 23.87
CA GLY A 9 0.33 -23.74 23.29
C GLY A 9 1.11 -22.65 22.59
N ILE A 10 0.82 -22.43 21.31
CA ILE A 10 1.24 -21.23 20.60
C ILE A 10 0.83 -20.05 21.48
N ALA A 11 1.80 -19.27 21.93
CA ALA A 11 1.54 -18.07 22.70
C ALA A 11 0.58 -17.20 21.87
N VAL A 12 -0.66 -17.09 22.33
CA VAL A 12 -1.58 -16.08 21.81
C VAL A 12 -0.94 -14.74 22.20
N PRO A 13 -0.65 -13.83 21.24
CA PRO A 13 -0.11 -12.54 21.60
C PRO A 13 -1.06 -11.89 22.60
N ASP A 14 -0.50 -11.40 23.72
CA ASP A 14 -1.27 -10.70 24.73
C ASP A 14 -2.13 -9.65 24.05
N SER A 15 -3.43 -9.67 24.33
CA SER A 15 -4.37 -8.63 23.89
C SER A 15 -3.82 -7.28 24.33
N VAL A 16 -3.35 -6.50 23.37
CA VAL A 16 -2.69 -5.21 23.60
C VAL A 16 -3.64 -4.36 24.44
N HIS A 17 -3.32 -4.16 25.71
CA HIS A 17 -4.05 -3.21 26.54
C HIS A 17 -3.74 -1.81 25.99
N ILE A 18 -4.65 -1.27 25.20
CA ILE A 18 -4.58 0.10 24.71
C ILE A 18 -4.80 1.00 25.94
N MET A 19 -3.72 1.42 26.60
CA MET A 19 -3.82 2.52 27.55
C MET A 19 -4.06 3.81 26.77
N GLU A 20 -5.04 4.59 27.21
CA GLU A 20 -5.35 5.88 26.63
C GLU A 20 -4.09 6.77 26.60
N GLY A 21 -3.73 7.26 25.41
CA GLY A 21 -2.53 8.07 25.19
C GLY A 21 -1.25 7.29 24.82
N MET A 22 -1.28 5.95 24.74
CA MET A 22 -0.16 5.15 24.23
C MET A 22 -0.40 4.69 22.78
N TYR A 23 0.64 4.75 21.97
CA TYR A 23 0.64 4.19 20.62
C TYR A 23 1.31 2.81 20.65
N SER A 24 0.70 1.83 19.99
CA SER A 24 1.25 0.50 19.78
C SER A 24 1.16 0.15 18.30
N GLU A 25 2.14 -0.58 17.78
CA GLU A 25 2.03 -1.21 16.47
C GLU A 25 0.93 -2.27 16.51
N LEU A 26 -0.04 -2.17 15.60
CA LEU A 26 -1.16 -3.11 15.51
C LEU A 26 -0.91 -4.19 14.46
N HIS A 27 -0.43 -3.78 13.28
CA HIS A 27 -0.19 -4.67 12.15
C HIS A 27 1.03 -4.25 11.35
N THR A 28 1.72 -5.23 10.79
CA THR A 28 2.85 -5.07 9.87
C THR A 28 2.58 -5.89 8.63
N VAL A 29 2.84 -5.33 7.44
CA VAL A 29 2.69 -6.03 6.17
C VAL A 29 3.88 -5.76 5.26
N VAL A 30 4.26 -6.76 4.47
CA VAL A 30 5.24 -6.61 3.39
C VAL A 30 4.48 -6.46 2.08
N SER A 31 4.62 -5.30 1.42
CA SER A 31 3.96 -5.05 0.13
C SER A 31 4.54 -5.94 -0.98
N GLU A 32 5.87 -5.91 -1.17
CA GLU A 32 6.57 -6.72 -2.17
C GLU A 32 7.99 -7.03 -1.69
N VAL A 33 8.43 -8.28 -1.86
CA VAL A 33 9.73 -8.74 -1.36
C VAL A 33 10.84 -8.21 -2.26
N GLY A 34 11.82 -7.52 -1.68
CA GLY A 34 13.01 -7.05 -2.39
C GLY A 34 12.85 -5.75 -3.15
N VAL A 35 11.64 -5.15 -3.18
CA VAL A 35 11.39 -3.85 -3.81
C VAL A 35 11.03 -2.82 -2.73
N PRO A 36 11.86 -1.80 -2.48
CA PRO A 36 11.58 -0.82 -1.44
C PRO A 36 10.32 0.01 -1.75
N VAL A 37 9.57 0.35 -0.71
CA VAL A 37 8.48 1.33 -0.80
C VAL A 37 9.06 2.70 -1.14
N SER A 38 8.46 3.39 -2.10
CA SER A 38 8.83 4.75 -2.52
C SER A 38 7.83 5.80 -2.04
N PHE A 39 6.55 5.43 -1.88
CA PHE A 39 5.50 6.35 -1.45
C PHE A 39 4.40 5.62 -0.69
N SER A 40 3.75 6.29 0.27
CA SER A 40 2.53 5.81 0.92
C SER A 40 1.49 6.92 1.05
N HIS A 41 0.21 6.56 1.01
CA HIS A 41 -0.90 7.52 1.03
C HIS A 41 -2.14 6.91 1.69
N PHE A 42 -2.67 7.57 2.71
CA PHE A 42 -4.00 7.24 3.25
C PHE A 42 -5.07 7.77 2.29
N ASP A 43 -5.99 6.90 1.90
CA ASP A 43 -7.08 7.27 1.02
C ASP A 43 -8.06 8.19 1.75
N LEU A 44 -8.48 9.27 1.07
CA LEU A 44 -9.36 10.27 1.66
C LEU A 44 -10.85 9.91 1.52
N HIS A 45 -11.19 8.91 0.72
CA HIS A 45 -12.58 8.52 0.45
C HIS A 45 -12.93 7.10 0.94
N GLU A 46 -11.93 6.24 1.13
CA GLU A 46 -12.12 4.86 1.61
C GLU A 46 -11.14 4.58 2.75
N GLU A 47 -11.42 3.58 3.60
CA GLU A 47 -10.52 3.15 4.67
C GLU A 47 -9.31 2.36 4.13
N MET A 48 -8.54 2.96 3.23
CA MET A 48 -7.42 2.31 2.54
C MET A 48 -6.09 3.00 2.79
N LEU A 49 -5.03 2.21 2.90
CA LEU A 49 -3.64 2.66 2.79
C LEU A 49 -3.09 2.20 1.44
N TRP A 50 -2.64 3.15 0.63
CA TRP A 50 -1.92 2.90 -0.61
C TRP A 50 -0.41 2.93 -0.37
N VAL A 51 0.28 2.02 -1.05
CA VAL A 51 1.74 1.90 -1.04
C VAL A 51 2.21 1.76 -2.49
N GLY A 52 3.11 2.63 -2.91
CA GLY A 52 3.83 2.54 -4.18
C GLY A 52 5.30 2.17 -3.94
N ASN A 53 5.93 1.50 -4.90
CA ASN A 53 7.31 1.04 -4.77
C ASN A 53 8.21 1.52 -5.93
N HIS A 54 9.51 1.26 -5.78
CA HIS A 54 10.54 1.63 -6.76
C HIS A 54 10.43 0.88 -8.09
N GLY A 55 9.66 -0.19 -8.15
CA GLY A 55 9.41 -0.95 -9.39
C GLY A 55 8.16 -0.48 -10.14
N GLY A 56 7.49 0.57 -9.68
CA GLY A 56 6.28 1.10 -10.33
C GLY A 56 5.01 0.32 -10.02
N HIS A 57 4.99 -0.45 -8.93
CA HIS A 57 3.85 -1.27 -8.52
C HIS A 57 3.12 -0.63 -7.32
N ALA A 58 1.78 -0.61 -7.39
CA ALA A 58 0.91 -0.05 -6.37
C ALA A 58 0.10 -1.15 -5.67
N THR A 59 0.06 -1.12 -4.34
CA THR A 59 -0.73 -2.03 -3.50
C THR A 59 -1.59 -1.22 -2.54
N SER A 60 -2.84 -1.61 -2.34
CA SER A 60 -3.73 -1.05 -1.31
C SER A 60 -4.06 -2.06 -0.22
N PHE A 61 -4.23 -1.55 0.99
CA PHE A 61 -4.59 -2.31 2.17
C PHE A 61 -5.82 -1.68 2.82
N PHE A 62 -6.85 -2.48 3.09
CA PHE A 62 -8.11 -2.04 3.69
C PHE A 62 -8.06 -2.18 5.21
N GLY A 63 -8.54 -1.15 5.90
CA GLY A 63 -8.75 -1.11 7.34
C GLY A 63 -7.48 -1.22 8.19
N PRO A 64 -7.64 -1.24 9.53
CA PRO A 64 -6.54 -1.29 10.47
C PRO A 64 -5.80 -2.63 10.50
N ALA A 65 -6.41 -3.69 9.96
CA ALA A 65 -5.79 -5.01 9.81
C ALA A 65 -4.86 -5.13 8.60
N LEU A 66 -4.80 -4.08 7.76
CA LEU A 66 -4.01 -4.03 6.54
C LEU A 66 -4.31 -5.21 5.58
N GLU A 67 -5.60 -5.51 5.38
CA GLU A 67 -5.99 -6.58 4.46
C GLU A 67 -5.76 -6.11 3.02
N ARG A 68 -4.93 -6.83 2.26
CA ARG A 68 -4.63 -6.43 0.87
C ARG A 68 -5.91 -6.41 0.02
N TYR A 69 -6.23 -5.24 -0.53
CA TYR A 69 -7.42 -5.02 -1.34
C TYR A 69 -7.12 -5.15 -2.84
N SER A 70 -6.19 -4.35 -3.37
CA SER A 70 -5.78 -4.39 -4.78
C SER A 70 -4.27 -4.28 -4.94
N SER A 71 -3.76 -4.76 -6.09
CA SER A 71 -2.34 -4.76 -6.40
C SER A 71 -2.14 -4.75 -7.92
N PHE A 72 -1.46 -3.74 -8.46
CA PHE A 72 -1.31 -3.60 -9.92
C PHE A 72 -0.10 -2.75 -10.34
N GLN A 73 0.34 -2.96 -11.58
CA GLN A 73 1.44 -2.20 -12.17
C GLN A 73 0.98 -0.81 -12.63
N VAL A 74 1.62 0.24 -12.11
CA VAL A 74 1.44 1.61 -12.56
C VAL A 74 2.40 1.96 -13.69
N HIS A 75 3.66 1.57 -13.57
CA HIS A 75 4.69 1.79 -14.59
C HIS A 75 5.69 0.64 -14.56
N SER A 76 6.34 0.30 -15.67
CA SER A 76 7.13 -0.94 -15.79
C SER A 76 8.48 -0.94 -15.07
N SER A 77 9.04 0.22 -14.74
CA SER A 77 10.40 0.34 -14.19
C SER A 77 10.59 1.48 -13.20
N ASP A 78 10.00 2.64 -13.50
CA ASP A 78 10.14 3.84 -12.68
C ASP A 78 9.28 3.78 -11.43
N ASP A 79 9.78 4.43 -10.38
CA ASP A 79 9.17 4.48 -9.06
C ASP A 79 7.84 5.26 -9.06
N ILE A 80 6.93 4.86 -8.17
CA ILE A 80 5.77 5.68 -7.86
C ILE A 80 6.22 6.82 -6.95
N ARG A 81 6.09 8.05 -7.45
CA ARG A 81 6.55 9.27 -6.81
C ARG A 81 5.47 9.95 -5.99
N GLN A 82 4.21 9.80 -6.41
CA GLN A 82 3.07 10.34 -5.69
C GLN A 82 1.82 9.51 -5.94
N ILE A 83 0.97 9.44 -4.92
CA ILE A 83 -0.37 8.85 -4.95
C ILE A 83 -1.34 9.91 -4.44
N GLN A 84 -2.43 10.12 -5.16
CA GLN A 84 -3.48 11.05 -4.76
C GLN A 84 -4.86 10.42 -4.90
N SER A 85 -5.61 10.46 -3.81
CA SER A 85 -7.00 10.02 -3.79
C SER A 85 -7.90 11.05 -4.47
N LEU A 86 -8.76 10.56 -5.35
CA LEU A 86 -9.87 11.30 -5.94
C LEU A 86 -11.16 10.57 -5.58
N GLU A 87 -12.30 11.24 -5.75
CA GLU A 87 -13.60 10.69 -5.35
C GLU A 87 -13.85 9.30 -5.96
N ASN A 88 -13.58 9.16 -7.27
CA ASN A 88 -13.89 7.95 -8.02
C ASN A 88 -12.69 7.03 -8.30
N GLY A 89 -11.53 7.28 -7.69
CA GLY A 89 -10.33 6.52 -7.99
C GLY A 89 -9.06 7.10 -7.39
N VAL A 90 -7.92 6.66 -7.92
CA VAL A 90 -6.60 7.01 -7.41
C VAL A 90 -5.68 7.38 -8.57
N LEU A 91 -5.02 8.52 -8.41
CA LEU A 91 -4.07 9.06 -9.37
C LEU A 91 -2.65 8.75 -8.91
N PHE A 92 -1.83 8.23 -9.83
CA PHE A 92 -0.45 7.86 -9.60
C PHE A 92 0.45 8.65 -10.53
N LEU A 93 1.50 9.25 -9.96
CA LEU A 93 2.56 9.91 -10.71
C LEU A 93 3.83 9.08 -10.62
N THR A 94 4.46 8.87 -11.77
CA THR A 94 5.85 8.38 -11.86
C THR A 94 6.70 9.43 -12.56
N LYS A 95 7.93 9.06 -12.92
CA LYS A 95 8.81 9.92 -13.72
C LYS A 95 8.15 10.44 -15.00
N ASN A 96 7.49 9.55 -15.73
CA ASN A 96 7.08 9.78 -17.12
C ASN A 96 5.61 9.42 -17.40
N ASN A 97 4.82 9.06 -16.40
CA ASN A 97 3.38 8.88 -16.60
C ASN A 97 2.53 9.40 -15.44
N LEU A 98 1.33 9.81 -15.81
CA LEU A 98 0.24 10.11 -14.90
C LEU A 98 -0.89 9.13 -15.17
N LYS A 99 -1.12 8.21 -14.24
CA LYS A 99 -2.09 7.11 -14.38
C LYS A 99 -3.23 7.28 -13.39
N TYR A 100 -4.46 7.24 -13.88
CA TYR A 100 -5.65 7.26 -13.05
C TYR A 100 -6.37 5.92 -13.16
N THR A 101 -6.64 5.30 -12.01
CA THR A 101 -7.34 4.01 -11.93
C THR A 101 -8.48 4.07 -10.93
N SER A 102 -9.44 3.15 -11.06
CA SER A 102 -10.32 2.84 -9.94
C SER A 102 -9.53 2.18 -8.81
N ARG A 103 -10.05 2.22 -7.59
CA ARG A 103 -9.44 1.51 -6.44
C ARG A 103 -9.31 0.00 -6.67
N GLY A 104 -10.13 -0.58 -7.53
CA GLY A 104 -10.02 -1.99 -7.95
C GLY A 104 -8.99 -2.25 -9.08
N GLY A 105 -8.29 -1.23 -9.56
CA GLY A 105 -7.25 -1.34 -10.60
C GLY A 105 -7.74 -1.18 -12.04
N LEU A 106 -9.00 -0.80 -12.27
CA LEU A 106 -9.47 -0.51 -13.63
C LEU A 106 -8.83 0.78 -14.13
N ILE A 107 -8.12 0.73 -15.26
CA ILE A 107 -7.48 1.90 -15.85
C ILE A 107 -8.54 2.84 -16.42
N ILE A 108 -8.53 4.09 -15.96
CA ILE A 108 -9.39 5.16 -16.47
C ILE A 108 -8.62 5.96 -17.53
N PHE A 109 -7.38 6.36 -17.24
CA PHE A 109 -6.44 6.86 -18.23
C PHE A 109 -4.98 6.59 -17.82
N ASP A 110 -4.10 6.62 -18.81
CA ASP A 110 -2.64 6.56 -18.66
C ASP A 110 -2.02 7.59 -19.59
N TYR A 111 -1.61 8.74 -19.05
CA TYR A 111 -1.00 9.82 -19.81
C TYR A 111 0.52 9.67 -19.76
N LEU A 112 1.11 9.35 -20.91
CA LEU A 112 2.55 9.25 -21.07
C LEU A 112 3.14 10.62 -21.40
N MET A 113 4.24 10.92 -20.73
CA MET A 113 5.01 12.15 -20.86
C MET A 113 6.23 11.93 -21.76
N GLY A 114 6.87 13.02 -22.20
CA GLY A 114 8.06 12.92 -23.02
C GLY A 114 9.20 12.24 -22.25
N GLU A 115 10.05 11.45 -22.93
CA GLU A 115 11.17 10.75 -22.27
C GLU A 115 12.16 11.68 -21.55
N SER A 116 12.21 12.96 -21.93
CA SER A 116 13.04 13.99 -21.30
C SER A 116 12.40 14.64 -20.07
N GLU A 117 11.13 14.36 -19.79
CA GLU A 117 10.41 14.93 -18.65
C GLU A 117 10.66 14.07 -17.40
N ASP A 118 10.95 14.74 -16.27
CA ASP A 118 11.26 14.11 -14.98
C ASP A 118 10.36 14.71 -13.91
N MET A 119 9.17 14.15 -13.76
CA MET A 119 8.12 14.74 -12.91
C MET A 119 8.28 14.37 -11.44
N HIS A 120 8.46 15.36 -10.57
CA HIS A 120 8.59 15.12 -9.12
C HIS A 120 7.30 15.41 -8.35
N SER A 121 6.44 16.29 -8.86
CA SER A 121 5.13 16.59 -8.29
C SER A 121 4.17 17.12 -9.37
N PRO A 122 2.86 16.86 -9.27
CA PRO A 122 1.86 17.57 -10.05
C PRO A 122 1.63 18.92 -9.36
N LEU A 123 2.34 19.97 -9.82
CA LEU A 123 2.23 21.40 -9.45
C LEU A 123 1.53 21.75 -8.12
#